data_AF-A0A940X0Q8-F1
#
_entry.id   AF-A0A940X0Q8-F1
#
_cell.length_a   1.000
_cell.length_b   1.000
_cell.length_c   1.000
_cell.angle_alpha   90.00
_cell.angle_beta   90.00
_cell.angle_gamma   90.00
#
_symmetry.space_group_name_H-M   'P 1'
#
loop_
_entity.id
_entity.type
_entity.pdbx_description
1 polymer ?
#
loop_
_entity_poly.entity_id
_entity_poly.type
_entity_poly.pdbx_seq_one_letter_code
_entity_poly.pdbx_strand_id
1 'polypeptide(L)'
;MDDVRLFLIEVKKMISLDQKRFIKRKQYNAPGKSYYNYLEALLDIGLTTPAEVWNYILDLTPADYFSGPDQDRNGENGFNLWTFKTEINEVNTYIKLKIDERGCVCLSFHKDWLQEMSGKETKDNGNAFIL
;
A
#
# COMPACT_ATOMS: atom_id res chain seq x y z
N MET A 1 -15.14 -11.33 5.18
CA MET A 1 -15.63 -9.94 5.18
C MET A 1 -15.80 -9.40 6.59
N ASP A 2 -16.21 -10.23 7.56
CA ASP A 2 -16.25 -9.84 8.97
C ASP A 2 -14.85 -9.60 9.56
N ASP A 3 -13.87 -10.43 9.24
CA ASP A 3 -12.50 -10.25 9.76
C ASP A 3 -11.87 -8.92 9.35
N VAL A 4 -12.01 -8.53 8.08
CA VAL A 4 -11.50 -7.22 7.62
C VAL A 4 -12.26 -6.06 8.26
N ARG A 5 -13.56 -6.19 8.50
CA ARG A 5 -14.34 -5.19 9.22
C ARG A 5 -13.85 -5.05 10.66
N LEU A 6 -13.65 -6.16 11.38
CA LEU A 6 -13.13 -6.17 12.75
C LEU A 6 -11.71 -5.59 12.81
N PHE A 7 -10.87 -5.95 11.85
CA PHE A 7 -9.53 -5.38 11.72
C PHE A 7 -9.56 -3.86 11.53
N LEU A 8 -10.38 -3.36 10.61
CA LEU A 8 -10.52 -1.92 10.38
C LEU A 8 -11.09 -1.17 11.60
N ILE A 9 -12.03 -1.78 12.35
CA ILE A 9 -12.51 -1.21 13.61
C ILE A 9 -11.37 -1.03 14.60
N GLU A 10 -10.52 -2.04 14.78
CA GLU A 10 -9.41 -1.97 15.72
C GLU A 10 -8.31 -1.01 15.23
N VAL A 11 -8.00 -0.99 13.93
CA VAL A 11 -7.10 0.01 13.32
C VAL A 11 -7.56 1.43 13.63
N LYS A 12 -8.84 1.74 13.39
CA LYS A 12 -9.40 3.09 13.62
C LYS A 12 -9.35 3.46 15.10
N LYS A 13 -9.65 2.52 15.99
CA LYS A 13 -9.51 2.69 17.44
C LYS A 13 -8.06 3.00 17.83
N MET A 14 -7.09 2.21 17.38
CA MET A 14 -5.67 2.44 17.67
C MET A 14 -5.19 3.80 17.15
N ILE A 15 -5.59 4.19 15.93
CA ILE A 15 -5.24 5.50 15.37
C ILE A 15 -5.78 6.65 16.24
N SER A 16 -7.01 6.52 16.74
CA SER A 16 -7.65 7.51 17.61
C SER A 16 -6.97 7.64 18.98
N LEU A 17 -6.33 6.58 19.46
CA LEU A 17 -5.55 6.55 20.70
C LEU A 17 -4.07 6.93 20.48
N ASP A 18 -3.72 7.41 19.29
CA ASP A 18 -2.34 7.68 18.86
C ASP A 18 -1.40 6.47 18.93
N GLN A 19 -1.96 5.26 18.95
CA GLN A 19 -1.22 3.99 18.89
C GLN A 19 -0.97 3.61 17.44
N LYS A 20 -0.17 4.43 16.76
CA LYS A 20 0.08 4.30 15.32
C LYS A 20 1.53 4.52 14.95
N ARG A 21 1.99 3.81 13.92
CA ARG A 21 3.36 3.89 13.43
C ARG A 21 3.40 3.84 11.90
N PHE A 22 3.98 4.88 11.30
CA PHE A 22 4.31 4.88 9.88
C PHE A 22 5.76 4.45 9.69
N ILE A 23 5.99 3.38 8.92
CA ILE A 23 7.34 2.92 8.62
C ILE A 23 7.92 3.75 7.47
N LYS A 24 8.92 4.58 7.78
CA LYS A 24 9.68 5.38 6.82
C LYS A 24 10.63 4.49 6.01
N ARG A 25 10.08 3.76 5.04
CA ARG A 25 10.85 2.82 4.22
C ARG A 25 11.89 3.56 3.40
N LYS A 26 13.15 3.10 3.45
CA LYS A 26 14.27 3.70 2.73
C LYS A 26 14.30 3.34 1.24
N GLN A 27 13.67 2.23 0.86
CA GLN A 27 13.64 1.72 -0.51
C GLN A 27 12.41 0.85 -0.75
N TYR A 28 11.65 1.17 -1.80
CA TYR A 28 10.67 0.29 -2.44
C TYR A 28 11.22 -0.26 -3.75
N ASN A 29 10.64 -1.37 -4.22
CA ASN A 29 10.94 -1.94 -5.53
C ASN A 29 10.00 -1.32 -6.59
N ALA A 30 10.06 0.01 -6.73
CA ALA A 30 9.25 0.73 -7.71
C ALA A 30 9.77 0.44 -9.14
N PRO A 31 8.90 0.13 -10.12
CA PRO A 31 9.34 -0.15 -11.48
C PRO A 31 10.14 1.00 -12.09
N GLY A 32 11.30 0.69 -12.68
CA GLY A 32 12.13 1.65 -13.40
C GLY A 32 12.86 2.67 -12.51
N LYS A 33 12.79 2.55 -11.18
CA LYS A 33 13.49 3.45 -10.25
C LYS A 33 14.56 2.67 -9.47
N SER A 34 15.80 3.15 -9.49
CA SER A 34 16.92 2.56 -8.74
C SER A 34 16.89 2.94 -7.26
N TYR A 35 16.36 4.13 -6.96
CA TYR A 35 16.11 4.64 -5.61
C TYR A 35 14.68 5.16 -5.56
N TYR A 36 13.90 4.71 -4.57
CA TYR A 36 12.55 5.18 -4.37
C TYR A 36 12.12 4.96 -2.92
N ASN A 37 12.06 6.03 -2.13
CA ASN A 37 11.76 5.97 -0.70
C ASN A 37 10.32 6.39 -0.37
N TYR A 38 9.98 6.40 0.92
CA TYR A 38 8.62 6.76 1.37
C TYR A 38 8.21 8.20 1.04
N LEU A 39 9.12 9.16 0.97
CA LEU A 39 8.77 10.54 0.62
C LEU A 39 8.39 10.63 -0.86
N GLU A 40 9.18 10.03 -1.74
CA GLU A 40 8.88 9.97 -3.17
C GLU A 40 7.55 9.22 -3.43
N ALA A 41 7.29 8.17 -2.65
CA ALA A 41 6.02 7.45 -2.66
C ALA A 41 4.80 8.30 -2.31
N LEU A 42 4.92 9.16 -1.27
CA LEU A 42 3.84 10.06 -0.87
C LEU A 42 3.64 11.18 -1.90
N LEU A 43 4.73 11.75 -2.42
CA LEU A 43 4.65 12.81 -3.42
C LEU A 43 3.98 12.34 -4.72
N ASP A 44 4.27 11.12 -5.18
CA ASP A 44 3.66 10.53 -6.38
C ASP A 44 2.13 10.33 -6.26
N ILE A 45 1.57 10.38 -5.05
CA ILE A 45 0.12 10.31 -4.78
C ILE A 45 -0.45 11.63 -4.21
N GLY A 46 0.33 12.72 -4.29
CA GLY A 46 -0.10 14.06 -3.89
C GLY A 46 -0.11 14.33 -2.38
N LEU A 47 0.61 13.53 -1.57
CA LEU A 47 0.76 13.75 -0.13
C LEU A 47 2.15 14.29 0.20
N THR A 48 2.23 15.16 1.19
CA THR A 48 3.50 15.81 1.58
C THR A 48 4.03 15.31 2.91
N THR A 49 3.18 14.74 3.76
CA THR A 49 3.53 14.29 5.11
C THR A 49 2.93 12.94 5.48
N PRO A 50 3.59 12.14 6.34
CA PRO A 50 3.00 10.94 6.93
C PRO A 50 1.77 11.20 7.82
N ALA A 51 1.50 12.45 8.22
CA ALA A 51 0.33 12.76 9.02
C ALA A 51 -0.96 12.60 8.18
N GLU A 52 -0.93 13.03 6.93
CA GLU A 52 -2.05 12.96 5.98
C GLU A 52 -2.48 11.51 5.71
N VAL A 53 -1.52 10.57 5.67
CA VAL A 53 -1.76 9.13 5.48
C VAL A 53 -2.83 8.58 6.42
N TRP A 54 -2.86 9.03 7.66
CA TRP A 54 -3.80 8.50 8.66
C TRP A 54 -5.25 8.88 8.38
N ASN A 55 -5.49 10.02 7.74
CA ASN A 55 -6.84 10.41 7.33
C ASN A 55 -7.41 9.38 6.34
N TYR A 56 -6.61 9.01 5.34
CA TYR A 56 -7.00 8.00 4.36
C TYR A 56 -7.15 6.60 4.96
N ILE A 57 -6.31 6.22 5.93
CA ILE A 57 -6.47 4.93 6.63
C ILE A 57 -7.76 4.90 7.46
N LEU A 58 -8.16 6.03 8.07
CA LEU A 58 -9.42 6.14 8.81
C LEU A 58 -10.65 6.01 7.90
N ASP A 59 -10.53 6.38 6.63
CA ASP A 59 -11.61 6.31 5.65
C ASP A 59 -11.74 4.93 4.99
N LEU A 60 -10.76 4.04 5.15
CA LEU A 60 -10.83 2.68 4.60
C LEU A 60 -12.09 1.93 5.03
N THR A 61 -12.66 1.22 4.07
CA THR A 61 -13.83 0.37 4.22
C THR A 61 -13.49 -1.08 3.85
N PRO A 62 -14.36 -2.06 4.19
CA PRO A 62 -14.20 -3.42 3.70
C PRO A 62 -14.19 -3.56 2.18
N ALA A 63 -14.71 -2.58 1.42
CA ALA A 63 -14.68 -2.62 -0.05
C ALA A 63 -13.28 -2.33 -0.62
N ASP A 64 -12.43 -1.61 0.13
CA ASP A 64 -11.04 -1.32 -0.25
C ASP A 64 -10.09 -2.50 0.00
N TYR A 65 -10.59 -3.58 0.59
CA TYR A 65 -9.81 -4.78 0.88
C TYR A 65 -9.33 -5.45 -0.41
N PHE A 66 -8.03 -5.73 -0.48
CA PHE A 66 -7.42 -6.40 -1.63
C PHE A 66 -6.93 -7.81 -1.29
N SER A 67 -6.17 -7.98 -0.21
CA SER A 67 -5.63 -9.29 0.17
C SER A 67 -5.29 -9.38 1.66
N GLY A 68 -5.20 -10.61 2.16
CA GLY A 68 -4.80 -10.95 3.51
C GLY A 68 -5.88 -11.73 4.32
N PRO A 69 -5.66 -11.92 5.62
CA PRO A 69 -4.41 -11.66 6.31
C PRO A 69 -3.29 -12.55 5.76
N ASP A 70 -2.16 -11.95 5.39
CA ASP A 70 -0.97 -12.66 4.94
C ASP A 70 0.01 -12.86 6.10
N GLN A 71 0.85 -13.90 6.01
CA GLN A 71 1.93 -14.14 6.96
C GLN A 71 2.99 -13.04 6.87
N ASP A 72 3.38 -12.47 8.02
CA ASP A 72 4.52 -11.56 8.08
C ASP A 72 5.82 -12.36 7.95
N ARG A 73 6.41 -12.35 6.74
CA ARG A 73 7.65 -13.09 6.44
C ARG A 73 8.86 -12.64 7.27
N ASN A 74 8.78 -11.46 7.89
CA ASN A 74 9.87 -10.87 8.68
C ASN A 74 9.53 -10.77 10.19
N GLY A 75 8.38 -11.28 10.62
CA GLY A 75 7.93 -11.21 12.01
C GLY A 75 7.83 -12.60 12.65
N GLU A 76 8.14 -12.70 13.94
CA GLU A 76 8.14 -13.98 14.66
C GLU A 76 6.75 -14.56 14.92
N ASN A 77 5.62 -13.86 14.68
CA ASN A 77 4.28 -14.44 14.89
C ASN A 77 3.18 -13.83 13.99
N GLY A 78 2.45 -14.70 13.27
CA GLY A 78 1.04 -14.48 12.86
C GLY A 78 0.75 -14.03 11.42
N PHE A 79 -0.43 -14.45 10.93
CA PHE A 79 -1.13 -13.92 9.75
C PHE A 79 -1.80 -12.59 10.12
N ASN A 80 -1.10 -11.46 9.97
CA ASN A 80 -1.60 -10.16 10.41
C ASN A 80 -1.37 -9.03 9.40
N LEU A 81 -0.93 -9.34 8.18
CA LEU A 81 -0.72 -8.34 7.14
C LEU A 81 -1.95 -8.20 6.27
N TRP A 82 -2.51 -7.00 6.24
CA TRP A 82 -3.69 -6.68 5.43
C TRP A 82 -3.33 -5.67 4.36
N THR A 83 -3.76 -5.96 3.13
CA THR A 83 -3.54 -5.09 1.98
C THR A 83 -4.87 -4.49 1.53
N PHE A 84 -4.85 -3.18 1.31
CA PHE A 84 -5.97 -2.42 0.79
C PHE A 84 -5.54 -1.68 -0.47
N LYS A 85 -6.52 -1.38 -1.33
CA LYS A 85 -6.37 -0.53 -2.49
C LYS A 85 -7.54 0.44 -2.55
N THR A 86 -7.23 1.73 -2.69
CA THR A 86 -8.23 2.79 -2.80
C THR A 86 -7.68 3.92 -3.65
N GLU A 87 -8.55 4.81 -4.13
CA GLU A 87 -8.14 5.98 -4.92
C GLU A 87 -7.84 7.17 -4.00
N ILE A 88 -6.66 7.77 -4.16
CA ILE A 88 -6.24 8.97 -3.42
C ILE A 88 -5.71 9.96 -4.44
N ASN A 89 -6.32 11.14 -4.52
CA ASN A 89 -5.97 12.17 -5.51
C ASN A 89 -5.89 11.59 -6.93
N GLU A 90 -6.91 10.82 -7.34
CA GLU A 90 -7.00 10.16 -8.66
C GLU A 90 -5.91 9.09 -8.92
N VAL A 91 -5.15 8.70 -7.87
CA VAL A 91 -4.14 7.65 -7.95
C VAL A 91 -4.58 6.41 -7.17
N ASN A 92 -4.68 5.28 -7.88
CA ASN A 92 -4.84 3.97 -7.26
C ASN A 92 -3.66 3.71 -6.32
N THR A 93 -3.95 3.62 -5.02
CA THR A 93 -2.94 3.56 -3.95
C THR A 93 -2.97 2.21 -3.26
N TYR A 94 -1.79 1.60 -3.11
CA TYR A 94 -1.54 0.38 -2.37
C TYR A 94 -1.20 0.69 -0.91
N ILE A 95 -1.94 0.08 0.02
CA ILE A 95 -1.80 0.30 1.45
C ILE A 95 -1.59 -1.04 2.15
N LYS A 96 -0.56 -1.16 3.00
CA LYS A 96 -0.28 -2.38 3.76
C LYS A 96 -0.19 -2.11 5.25
N LEU A 97 -1.07 -2.74 6.01
CA LEU A 97 -1.23 -2.54 7.45
C LEU A 97 -0.99 -3.82 8.23
N LYS A 98 -0.58 -3.68 9.49
CA LYS A 98 -0.71 -4.71 10.53
C LYS A 98 -1.00 -4.10 11.88
N ILE A 99 -1.38 -4.95 12.82
CA ILE A 99 -1.43 -4.62 14.25
C ILE A 99 -0.36 -5.45 14.95
N ASP A 100 0.48 -4.80 15.74
CA ASP A 100 1.42 -5.43 16.66
C ASP A 100 1.51 -4.66 17.99
N GLU A 101 2.47 -4.99 18.85
CA GLU A 101 2.70 -4.33 20.14
C GLU A 101 2.87 -2.80 20.07
N ARG A 102 3.14 -2.25 18.88
CA ARG A 102 3.27 -0.81 18.64
C ARG A 102 1.94 -0.15 18.25
N GLY A 103 0.86 -0.93 18.13
CA GLY A 103 -0.45 -0.50 17.63
C GLY A 103 -0.62 -0.75 16.13
N CYS A 104 -1.32 0.15 15.44
CA CYS A 104 -1.50 0.08 13.99
C CYS A 104 -0.22 0.52 13.26
N VAL A 105 0.38 -0.40 12.49
CA VAL A 105 1.60 -0.16 11.73
C VAL A 105 1.30 -0.09 10.23
N CYS A 106 1.57 1.06 9.62
CA CYS A 106 1.55 1.24 8.17
C CYS A 106 2.93 0.89 7.58
N LEU A 107 2.99 -0.21 6.84
CA LEU A 107 4.22 -0.76 6.26
C LEU A 107 4.51 -0.26 4.84
N SER A 108 3.46 -0.03 4.07
CA SER A 108 3.53 0.49 2.70
C SER A 108 2.36 1.42 2.43
N PHE A 109 2.64 2.53 1.77
CA PHE A 109 1.66 3.51 1.32
C PHE A 109 2.23 4.19 0.07
N HIS A 110 1.82 3.75 -1.11
CA HIS A 110 2.38 4.21 -2.39
C HIS A 110 1.41 3.89 -3.52
N LYS A 111 1.57 4.52 -4.69
CA LYS A 111 0.80 4.17 -5.89
C LYS A 111 0.86 2.66 -6.20
N ASP A 112 -0.22 2.07 -6.66
CA ASP A 112 -0.27 0.66 -7.04
C ASP A 112 0.46 0.43 -8.37
N TRP A 113 1.63 -0.20 -8.30
CA TRP A 113 2.45 -0.50 -9.48
C TRP A 113 1.97 -1.71 -10.30
N LEU A 114 1.01 -2.49 -9.80
CA LEU A 114 0.58 -3.71 -10.49
C LEU A 114 -0.06 -3.41 -11.85
N GLN A 115 -0.68 -2.24 -12.03
CA GLN A 115 -1.26 -1.82 -13.31
C GLN A 115 -0.19 -1.39 -14.34
N GLU A 116 0.98 -0.93 -13.89
CA GLU A 116 2.08 -0.52 -14.78
C GLU A 116 2.90 -1.72 -15.29
N MET A 117 2.82 -2.86 -14.59
CA MET A 117 3.53 -4.09 -14.98
C MET A 117 2.75 -4.95 -15.99
N SER A 118 1.42 -4.80 -16.08
CA SER A 118 0.58 -5.48 -17.09
C SER A 118 0.62 -4.82 -18.46
N GLY A 119 1.13 -3.58 -18.57
CA GLY A 119 1.31 -2.86 -19.84
C GLY A 119 2.63 -3.14 -20.58
N LYS A 120 3.44 -4.11 -20.13
CA LYS A 120 4.73 -4.47 -20.74
C LYS A 120 4.71 -5.74 -21.61
N GLU A 121 3.55 -6.28 -21.94
CA GLU A 121 3.43 -7.16 -23.10
C GLU A 121 2.80 -6.41 -24.27
N THR A 122 3.42 -6.60 -25.44
CA THR A 122 3.15 -6.01 -26.76
C THR A 122 3.80 -4.64 -27.02
N LYS A 123 5.00 -4.68 -27.62
CA LYS A 123 5.31 -4.12 -28.95
C LYS A 123 6.79 -4.27 -29.29
N ASP A 124 7.08 -5.26 -30.13
CA ASP A 124 8.16 -5.21 -31.14
C ASP A 124 7.87 -6.32 -32.17
N ASN A 125 7.93 -6.14 -33.48
CA ASN A 125 7.51 -5.07 -34.38
C ASN A 125 7.34 -5.78 -35.74
N GLY A 126 6.23 -5.54 -36.43
CA GLY A 126 6.07 -6.01 -37.80
C GLY A 126 7.00 -5.29 -38.78
N ASN A 127 7.42 -6.07 -39.79
CA ASN A 127 7.80 -5.72 -41.16
C ASN A 127 9.23 -5.27 -41.53
N ALA A 128 9.83 -6.11 -42.39
CA ALA A 128 10.76 -5.82 -43.50
C ALA A 128 10.98 -7.18 -44.24
N PHE A 129 10.76 -7.46 -45.53
CA PHE A 129 10.58 -6.70 -46.77
C PHE A 129 9.72 -7.49 -47.80
N ILE A 130 9.28 -6.77 -48.82
CA ILE A 130 8.53 -7.16 -50.03
C ILE A 130 9.46 -7.85 -51.07
N LEU A 131 8.83 -8.69 -51.90
CA LEU A 131 9.25 -9.44 -53.10
C LEU A 131 9.61 -10.91 -52.87
#